data_AF-A0A6L9ZDP0-F1
#
_entry.id   AF-A0A6L9ZDP0-F1
#
_cell.length_a   1.000
_cell.length_b   1.000
_cell.length_c   1.000
_cell.angle_alpha   90.00
_cell.angle_beta   90.00
_cell.angle_gamma   90.00
#
_symmetry.space_group_name_H-M   'P 1'
#
loop_
_entity.id
_entity.type
_entity.pdbx_description
1 polymer ?
#
loop_
_entity_poly.entity_id
_entity_poly.type
_entity_poly.pdbx_seq_one_letter_code
_entity_poly.pdbx_strand_id
1 'polypeptide(L)' 'MAVRWKRKYRGKEHKNPWYLLTSLPNLQKTLEVYRARWGIETLFKDCKTGGYNLEQTRVNST' A
#
# COMPACT_ATOMS: atom_id res chain seq x y z
N MET A 1 -6.14 -12.95 -15.17
CA MET A 1 -7.24 -11.96 -15.38
C MET A 1 -6.67 -10.55 -15.21
N ALA A 2 -7.09 -9.57 -16.02
CA ALA A 2 -6.61 -8.19 -15.95
C ALA A 2 -7.73 -7.27 -15.43
N VAL A 3 -7.45 -6.50 -14.38
CA VAL A 3 -8.43 -5.66 -13.71
C VAL A 3 -8.03 -4.19 -13.80
N ARG A 4 -8.99 -3.33 -14.17
CA ARG A 4 -8.80 -1.87 -14.17
C ARG A 4 -9.27 -1.27 -12.85
N TRP A 5 -8.36 -0.62 -12.13
CA TRP A 5 -8.68 0.08 -10.88
C TRP A 5 -8.84 1.60 -11.13
N LYS A 6 -9.95 2.19 -10.70
CA LYS A 6 -10.25 3.63 -10.81
C LYS A 6 -10.54 4.22 -9.44
N ARG A 7 -9.54 4.85 -8.82
CA ARG A 7 -9.67 5.58 -7.55
C ARG A 7 -9.16 7.01 -7.72
N LYS A 8 -9.90 7.99 -7.20
CA LYS A 8 -9.41 9.36 -7.04
C LYS A 8 -8.76 9.49 -5.67
N TYR A 9 -7.53 10.00 -5.60
CA TYR A 9 -6.83 10.24 -4.34
C TYR A 9 -6.72 11.74 -4.09
N ARG A 10 -7.28 12.23 -2.98
CA ARG A 10 -7.32 13.67 -2.64
C ARG A 10 -7.81 14.56 -3.80
N GLY A 11 -8.85 14.11 -4.51
CA GLY A 11 -9.40 14.80 -5.69
C GLY A 11 -8.57 14.70 -6.97
N LYS A 12 -7.35 14.13 -6.91
CA LYS A 12 -6.49 13.91 -8.08
C LYS A 12 -6.77 12.54 -8.68
N GLU A 13 -6.94 12.53 -9.99
CA GLU A 13 -7.10 11.32 -10.79
C GLU A 13 -5.78 11.04 -11.51
N HIS A 14 -5.37 9.77 -11.57
CA HIS A 14 -4.17 9.41 -12.31
C HIS A 14 -4.44 9.50 -13.81
N LYS A 15 -3.50 10.11 -14.56
CA LYS A 15 -3.59 10.25 -16.03
C LYS A 15 -3.73 8.89 -16.73
N ASN A 16 -3.13 7.85 -16.16
CA ASN A 16 -3.15 6.50 -16.70
C ASN A 16 -3.88 5.54 -15.73
N PRO A 17 -4.77 4.67 -16.25
CA PRO A 17 -5.43 3.67 -15.43
C PRO A 17 -4.44 2.61 -14.94
N TRP A 18 -4.73 2.01 -13.78
CA TRP A 18 -3.90 0.96 -13.20
C TRP A 18 -4.44 -0.40 -13.63
N TYR A 19 -3.55 -1.26 -14.11
CA TYR A 19 -3.86 -2.63 -14.47
C TYR A 19 -3.28 -3.58 -13.44
N LEU A 20 -4.13 -4.41 -12.84
CA LEU A 20 -3.74 -5.44 -11.89
C LEU A 20 -3.77 -6.80 -12.59
N LEU A 21 -2.62 -7.46 -12.63
CA LEU A 21 -2.50 -8.83 -13.09
C LEU A 21 -2.59 -9.76 -11.88
N THR A 22 -3.51 -10.71 -11.92
CA THR A 22 -3.77 -11.61 -10.80
C THR A 22 -4.14 -13.02 -11.27
N SER A 23 -3.79 -14.01 -10.46
CA SER A 23 -4.26 -15.39 -10.55
C SER A 23 -5.60 -15.62 -9.85
N LEU A 24 -6.10 -14.64 -9.09
CA LEU A 24 -7.38 -14.75 -8.39
C LEU A 24 -8.54 -14.79 -9.40
N PRO A 25 -9.56 -15.64 -9.17
CA PRO A 25 -10.64 -15.84 -10.12
C PRO A 25 -11.72 -14.74 -10.08
N ASN A 26 -11.80 -13.96 -8.98
CA ASN A 26 -12.82 -12.94 -8.80
C ASN A 26 -12.21 -11.53 -8.77
N LEU A 27 -12.79 -10.64 -9.56
CA LEU A 27 -12.52 -9.20 -9.57
C LEU A 27 -12.65 -8.60 -8.17
N GLN A 28 -13.75 -8.87 -7.46
CA GLN A 28 -14.03 -8.22 -6.18
C GLN A 28 -12.99 -8.58 -5.12
N LYS A 29 -12.67 -9.87 -5.01
CA LYS A 29 -11.58 -10.36 -4.13
C LYS A 29 -10.23 -9.73 -4.48
N THR A 30 -9.92 -9.61 -5.77
CA THR A 30 -8.68 -8.97 -6.23
C THR A 30 -8.59 -7.53 -5.76
N LEU A 31 -9.69 -6.77 -5.86
CA LEU A 31 -9.73 -5.38 -5.43
C LEU A 31 -9.64 -5.25 -3.91
N GLU A 32 -10.29 -6.14 -3.15
CA GLU A 32 -10.19 -6.16 -1.69
C GLU A 32 -8.77 -6.45 -1.21
N VAL A 33 -8.13 -7.47 -1.77
CA VAL A 33 -6.72 -7.81 -1.47
C VAL A 33 -5.81 -6.64 -1.86
N TYR A 34 -6.02 -6.03 -3.02
CA TYR A 34 -5.20 -4.91 -3.46
C TYR A 34 -5.36 -3.67 -2.57
N ARG A 35 -6.56 -3.41 -2.03
CA ARG A 35 -6.77 -2.32 -1.06
C ARG A 35 -5.96 -2.52 0.22
N ALA A 36 -5.81 -3.76 0.67
CA ALA A 36 -5.03 -4.10 1.87
C ALA A 36 -3.51 -3.86 1.70
N ARG A 37 -3.02 -3.67 0.46
CA ARG A 37 -1.59 -3.39 0.18
C ARG A 37 -1.05 -2.20 0.98
N TRP A 38 -1.87 -1.19 1.27
CA TRP A 38 -1.44 -0.01 2.02
C TRP A 38 -1.00 -0.32 3.47
N GLY A 39 -1.40 -1.48 4.02
CA GLY A 39 -1.05 -1.87 5.38
C GLY A 39 0.46 -1.90 5.64
N ILE A 40 1.28 -2.29 4.65
CA ILE A 40 2.74 -2.30 4.80
C ILE A 40 3.33 -0.88 4.86
N GLU A 41 2.74 0.08 4.14
CA GLU A 41 3.17 1.48 4.21
C GLU A 41 2.84 2.09 5.57
N THR A 42 1.70 1.72 6.16
CA THR A 42 1.37 2.07 7.54
C THR A 42 2.38 1.48 8.52
N LEU A 43 2.70 0.19 8.41
CA LEU A 43 3.72 -0.46 9.25
C LEU A 43 5.07 0.26 9.15
N PHE A 44 5.55 0.56 7.93
CA PHE A 44 6.80 1.28 7.76
C PHE A 44 6.76 2.69 8.32
N LYS A 45 5.61 3.37 8.21
CA LYS A 45 5.42 4.68 8.82
C LYS A 45 5.53 4.59 10.34
N ASP A 46 4.88 3.59 10.96
CA ASP A 46 4.91 3.38 12.40
C ASP A 46 6.32 3.04 12.91
N CYS A 47 7.11 2.25 12.17
CA CYS A 47 8.51 1.96 12.51
C CYS A 47 9.43 3.19 12.42
N LYS A 48 9.09 4.16 11.56
CA LYS A 48 9.86 5.39 11.36
C LYS A 48 9.23 6.52 12.15
N THR A 49 8.80 7.59 11.47
CA THR A 49 8.36 8.86 12.05
C THR A 49 6.93 8.87 12.57
N GLY A 50 6.14 7.83 12.30
CA GLY A 50 4.74 7.72 12.71
C GLY A 50 4.52 7.15 14.10
N GLY A 51 5.56 6.60 14.74
CA GLY A 51 5.43 5.95 16.04
C GLY A 51 6.77 5.67 16.70
N TYR A 52 7.28 4.46 16.52
CA TYR A 52 8.41 3.90 17.26
C TYR A 52 9.75 4.63 17.06
N ASN A 53 9.87 5.49 16.05
CA ASN A 53 11.06 6.31 15.78
C ASN A 53 12.35 5.48 15.81
N LEU A 54 12.31 4.26 15.26
CA LEU A 54 13.44 3.33 15.31
C LEU A 54 14.70 3.92 14.66
N GLU A 55 14.53 4.83 13.68
CA GLU A 55 15.63 5.55 13.03
C GLU A 55 16.31 6.59 13.95
N GLN A 56 15.65 7.01 15.04
CA GLN A 56 16.24 7.90 16.06
C GLN A 56 16.92 7.13 17.19
N THR A 57 16.60 5.85 17.37
CA THR A 57 17.17 5.02 18.42
C THR A 57 18.61 4.63 18.07
N ARG A 58 19.59 5.29 18.69
CA ARG A 58 21.03 5.04 18.49
C ARG A 58 21.55 4.01 19.49
N VAL A 59 21.09 2.77 19.38
CA VAL A 59 21.61 1.69 20.22
C VAL A 59 23.05 1.38 19.79
N ASN A 60 24.00 1.54 20.71
CA ASN A 60 25.38 1.14 20.50
C ASN A 60 25.52 -0.34 20.85
N SER A 61 26.28 -1.08 20.04
CA SER A 61 26.63 -2.48 20.33
C SER A 61 27.75 -2.49 21.38
N THR A 62 27.41 -2.78 22.63
CA THR A 62 28.37 -2.98 23.73
C THR A 62 28.99 -4.37 23.67
#